data_AF-A0AAX4NGX0-F1
#
_entry.id   AF-A0AAX4NGX0-F1
#
_cell.length_a   1.000
_cell.length_b   1.000
_cell.length_c   1.000
_cell.angle_alpha   90.00
_cell.angle_beta   90.00
_cell.angle_gamma   90.00
#
_symmetry.space_group_name_H-M   'P 1'
#
loop_
_entity.id
_entity.type
_entity.pdbx_description
1 polymer ?
#
loop_
_entity_poly.entity_id
_entity_poly.type
_entity_poly.pdbx_seq_one_letter_code
_entity_poly.pdbx_strand_id
1 'polypeptide(L)'
;MTLESPINPFLKLADISAISEIAHKSNVPVAVDNTFASPYFQNPLDLGSDIVIHSTTKYINGHSDSIGGAVMVNNQELKEQFKFDQNAICSMLSPFGSYLVMRGIRALGVRIKQHAENAMKIAEYLESQKWVKKFSTRVFHPTPSMIWQRGR
;
A
#
# COMPACT_ATOMS: atom_id res chain seq x y z
N MET A 1 10.04 -13.77 -0.71
CA MET A 1 8.75 -13.85 0.02
C MET A 1 7.91 -12.65 -0.37
N THR A 2 6.63 -12.85 -0.67
CA THR A 2 5.69 -11.76 -0.96
C THR A 2 4.67 -11.65 0.17
N LEU A 3 4.29 -10.44 0.51
CA LEU A 3 3.22 -10.18 1.47
C LEU A 3 2.42 -8.94 1.05
N GLU A 4 1.18 -8.88 1.52
CA GLU A 4 0.29 -7.73 1.38
C GLU A 4 -0.06 -7.28 2.80
N SER A 5 0.07 -5.99 3.11
CA SER A 5 -0.29 -5.48 4.42
C SER A 5 -0.76 -4.03 4.32
N PRO A 6 -2.06 -3.75 4.55
CA PRO A 6 -3.14 -4.70 4.89
C PRO A 6 -3.56 -5.62 3.73
N ILE A 7 -3.98 -6.86 4.05
CA ILE A 7 -4.49 -7.85 3.09
C ILE A 7 -5.92 -7.53 2.63
N ASN A 8 -6.15 -7.44 1.32
CA ASN A 8 -7.47 -7.39 0.72
C ASN A 8 -8.22 -8.75 0.80
N PRO A 9 -9.53 -8.81 1.16
CA PRO A 9 -10.42 -7.74 1.62
C PRO A 9 -10.51 -7.59 3.15
N PHE A 10 -9.83 -8.44 3.91
CA PHE A 10 -10.04 -8.56 5.36
C PHE A 10 -9.22 -7.58 6.21
N LEU A 11 -8.35 -6.79 5.58
CA LEU A 11 -7.49 -5.76 6.15
C LEU A 11 -6.52 -6.27 7.22
N LYS A 12 -6.20 -7.58 7.23
CA LYS A 12 -5.23 -8.13 8.18
C LYS A 12 -3.85 -7.50 7.93
N LEU A 13 -3.16 -7.17 9.02
CA LEU A 13 -1.82 -6.58 9.01
C LEU A 13 -0.80 -7.68 9.24
N ALA A 14 0.26 -7.63 8.45
CA ALA A 14 1.47 -8.41 8.66
C ALA A 14 2.49 -7.56 9.40
N ASP A 15 3.23 -8.16 10.34
CA ASP A 15 4.40 -7.53 10.95
C ASP A 15 5.57 -7.60 9.95
N ILE A 16 5.73 -6.53 9.16
CA ILE A 16 6.71 -6.47 8.07
C ILE A 16 8.12 -6.63 8.63
N SER A 17 8.42 -6.03 9.78
CA SER A 17 9.75 -6.06 10.38
C SER A 17 10.11 -7.46 10.85
N ALA A 18 9.21 -8.11 11.61
CA ALA A 18 9.45 -9.47 12.08
C ALA A 18 9.55 -10.48 10.92
N ILE A 19 8.71 -10.33 9.90
CA ILE A 19 8.74 -11.21 8.72
C ILE A 19 10.02 -11.00 7.92
N SER A 20 10.44 -9.76 7.71
CA SER A 20 11.72 -9.44 7.05
C SER A 20 12.90 -10.06 7.77
N GLU A 21 12.96 -9.92 9.10
CA GLU A 21 14.05 -10.51 9.90
C GLU A 21 14.13 -12.04 9.72
N ILE A 22 12.98 -12.72 9.70
CA ILE A 22 12.91 -14.18 9.51
C ILE A 22 13.34 -14.56 8.08
N ALA A 23 12.84 -13.86 7.08
CA ALA A 23 13.15 -14.16 5.67
C ALA A 23 14.65 -13.95 5.37
N HIS A 24 15.23 -12.88 5.91
CA HIS A 24 16.64 -12.56 5.73
C HIS A 24 17.59 -13.59 6.37
N LYS A 25 17.18 -14.27 7.45
CA LYS A 25 17.94 -15.43 8.00
C LYS A 25 18.13 -16.57 7.00
N SER A 26 17.26 -16.66 5.99
CA SER A 26 17.33 -17.64 4.89
C SER A 26 17.76 -17.01 3.56
N ASN A 27 18.28 -15.78 3.57
CA ASN A 27 18.68 -15.04 2.38
C ASN A 27 17.55 -14.88 1.34
N VAL A 28 16.30 -14.74 1.79
CA VAL A 28 15.12 -14.57 0.95
C VAL A 28 14.70 -13.08 0.94
N PRO A 29 14.61 -12.42 -0.24
CA PRO A 29 14.15 -11.04 -0.31
C PRO A 29 12.66 -10.93 0.00
N VAL A 30 12.25 -9.82 0.60
CA VAL A 30 10.86 -9.53 0.98
C VAL A 30 10.26 -8.44 0.11
N ALA A 31 9.15 -8.77 -0.56
CA ALA A 31 8.36 -7.84 -1.33
C ALA A 31 7.00 -7.58 -0.65
N VAL A 32 6.64 -6.30 -0.52
CA VAL A 32 5.40 -5.86 0.12
C VAL A 32 4.50 -5.15 -0.89
N ASP A 33 3.31 -5.69 -1.14
CA ASP A 33 2.24 -4.93 -1.76
C ASP A 33 1.66 -3.97 -0.72
N ASN A 34 1.92 -2.68 -0.95
CA ASN A 34 1.58 -1.57 -0.07
C ASN A 34 0.40 -0.75 -0.65
N THR A 35 -0.37 -1.33 -1.58
CA THR A 35 -1.46 -0.67 -2.28
C THR A 35 -2.51 -0.13 -1.32
N PHE A 36 -2.95 -0.90 -0.32
CA PHE A 36 -4.00 -0.50 0.62
C PHE A 36 -3.55 0.62 1.56
N ALA A 37 -2.35 0.54 2.10
CA ALA A 37 -1.82 1.57 3.00
C ALA A 37 -1.42 2.85 2.27
N SER A 38 -1.00 2.73 1.00
CA SER A 38 -0.34 3.81 0.26
C SER A 38 0.97 4.27 0.94
N PRO A 39 1.85 5.02 0.26
CA PRO A 39 3.07 5.52 0.90
C PRO A 39 2.78 6.57 1.99
N TYR A 40 1.52 7.00 2.14
CA TYR A 40 1.11 7.98 3.16
C TYR A 40 1.06 7.37 4.58
N PHE A 41 0.58 6.13 4.73
CA PHE A 41 0.43 5.51 6.05
C PHE A 41 1.55 4.53 6.41
N GLN A 42 2.20 3.93 5.41
CA GLN A 42 3.20 2.88 5.62
C GLN A 42 4.28 2.97 4.56
N ASN A 43 5.54 2.90 4.99
CA ASN A 43 6.69 2.76 4.10
C ASN A 43 7.44 1.46 4.42
N PRO A 44 7.15 0.34 3.73
CA PRO A 44 7.73 -0.95 4.07
C PRO A 44 9.26 -1.03 3.94
N LEU A 45 9.88 -0.20 3.09
CA LEU A 45 11.34 -0.13 3.00
C LEU A 45 11.97 0.28 4.33
N ASP A 46 11.32 1.19 5.07
CA ASP A 46 11.76 1.61 6.41
C ASP A 46 11.53 0.51 7.46
N LEU A 47 10.67 -0.46 7.15
CA LEU A 47 10.35 -1.61 8.01
C LEU A 47 11.17 -2.86 7.65
N GLY A 48 12.15 -2.73 6.74
CA GLY A 48 13.08 -3.81 6.40
C GLY A 48 12.65 -4.68 5.20
N SER A 49 11.65 -4.30 4.41
CA SER A 49 11.41 -4.98 3.13
C SER A 49 12.43 -4.55 2.07
N ASP A 50 12.71 -5.41 1.10
CA ASP A 50 13.61 -5.12 -0.01
C ASP A 50 12.88 -4.46 -1.19
N ILE A 51 11.61 -4.81 -1.38
CA ILE A 51 10.80 -4.40 -2.52
C ILE A 51 9.43 -3.92 -2.03
N VAL A 52 8.98 -2.78 -2.53
CA VAL A 52 7.63 -2.26 -2.32
C VAL A 52 6.91 -2.14 -3.65
N ILE A 53 5.68 -2.66 -3.69
CA ILE A 53 4.83 -2.66 -4.88
C ILE A 53 3.58 -1.84 -4.57
N HIS A 54 3.17 -1.02 -5.54
CA HIS A 54 1.90 -0.33 -5.51
C HIS A 54 1.15 -0.50 -6.82
N SER A 55 -0.15 -0.77 -6.74
CA SER A 55 -1.07 -0.45 -7.83
C SER A 55 -1.30 1.07 -7.86
N THR A 56 -0.75 1.74 -8.88
CA THR A 56 -0.96 3.19 -9.03
C THR A 56 -2.40 3.52 -9.41
N THR A 57 -3.13 2.55 -9.95
CA THR A 57 -4.57 2.60 -10.27
C THR A 57 -5.44 3.02 -9.09
N LYS A 58 -5.00 2.74 -7.86
CA LYS A 58 -5.79 2.94 -6.64
C LYS A 58 -5.55 4.33 -6.05
N TYR A 59 -5.06 4.40 -4.82
CA TYR A 59 -4.92 5.64 -4.07
C TYR A 59 -3.93 6.63 -4.69
N ILE A 60 -2.85 6.15 -5.31
CA ILE A 60 -1.79 6.99 -5.89
C ILE A 60 -2.34 7.88 -7.02
N ASN A 61 -2.97 7.29 -8.04
CA ASN A 61 -3.72 8.06 -9.04
C ASN A 61 -4.93 8.73 -8.38
N GLY A 62 -5.78 7.96 -7.70
CA GLY A 62 -6.89 8.45 -6.90
C GLY A 62 -8.06 9.05 -7.68
N HIS A 63 -8.06 8.96 -9.01
CA HIS A 63 -9.09 9.52 -9.88
C HIS A 63 -9.73 8.46 -10.79
N SER A 64 -9.31 7.19 -10.66
CA SER A 64 -9.84 6.06 -11.43
C SER A 64 -9.74 6.25 -12.96
N ASP A 65 -8.78 7.06 -13.43
CA ASP A 65 -8.58 7.45 -14.83
C ASP A 65 -7.24 6.98 -15.42
N SER A 66 -6.46 6.19 -14.66
CA SER A 66 -5.19 5.61 -15.10
C SER A 66 -4.98 4.25 -14.43
N ILE A 67 -4.39 3.30 -15.16
CA ILE A 67 -4.06 1.95 -14.68
C ILE A 67 -2.55 1.78 -14.74
N GLY A 68 -1.93 1.34 -13.65
CA GLY A 68 -0.50 1.09 -13.62
C GLY A 68 0.01 0.49 -12.32
N GLY A 69 1.33 0.30 -12.28
CA GLY A 69 2.06 -0.17 -11.11
C GLY A 69 3.32 0.66 -10.88
N ALA A 70 3.82 0.64 -9.66
CA ALA A 70 5.11 1.19 -9.28
C ALA A 70 5.83 0.21 -8.37
N VAL A 71 7.15 0.07 -8.58
CA VAL A 71 8.04 -0.74 -7.77
C VAL A 71 9.12 0.16 -7.21
N MET A 72 9.33 0.11 -5.89
CA MET A 72 10.37 0.83 -5.18
C MET A 72 11.29 -0.16 -4.48
N VAL A 73 12.59 0.08 -4.58
CA VAL A 73 13.66 -0.74 -3.98
C VAL A 73 14.73 0.18 -3.39
N ASN A 74 15.45 -0.29 -2.38
CA ASN A 74 16.58 0.42 -1.76
C ASN A 74 17.96 -0.11 -2.22
N ASN A 75 17.99 -1.25 -2.91
CA ASN A 75 19.19 -1.91 -3.41
C ASN A 75 19.43 -1.55 -4.91
N GLN A 76 20.67 -1.17 -5.23
CA GLN A 76 21.07 -0.76 -6.58
C GLN A 76 21.04 -1.90 -7.61
N GLU A 77 21.45 -3.12 -7.23
CA GLU A 77 21.39 -4.32 -8.07
C GLU A 77 19.94 -4.67 -8.42
N LEU A 78 19.03 -4.67 -7.43
CA LEU A 78 17.59 -4.88 -7.68
C LEU A 78 17.02 -3.80 -8.62
N LYS A 79 17.43 -2.54 -8.44
CA LYS A 79 16.98 -1.43 -9.29
C LYS A 79 17.43 -1.63 -10.74
N GLU A 80 18.67 -2.04 -10.96
CA GLU A 80 19.20 -2.32 -12.28
C GLU A 80 18.49 -3.50 -12.94
N GLN A 81 18.26 -4.58 -12.18
CA GLN A 81 17.50 -5.74 -12.64
C GLN A 81 16.06 -5.36 -13.04
N PHE A 82 15.32 -4.67 -12.18
CA PHE A 82 13.95 -4.24 -12.51
C PHE A 82 13.89 -3.30 -13.72
N LYS A 83 14.89 -2.41 -13.87
CA LYS A 83 14.98 -1.53 -15.03
C LYS A 83 15.25 -2.30 -16.32
N PHE A 84 16.14 -3.29 -16.27
CA PHE A 84 16.38 -4.19 -17.39
C PHE A 84 15.11 -4.94 -17.78
N ASP A 85 14.45 -5.58 -16.80
CA ASP A 85 13.24 -6.36 -17.02
C ASP A 85 12.09 -5.51 -17.57
N GLN A 86 11.87 -4.32 -17.00
CA GLN A 86 10.86 -3.37 -17.47
C GLN A 86 11.03 -3.02 -18.95
N ASN A 87 12.27 -2.81 -19.38
CA ASN A 87 12.59 -2.53 -20.79
C ASN A 87 12.43 -3.79 -21.66
N ALA A 88 12.89 -4.94 -21.19
CA ALA A 88 12.86 -6.20 -21.94
C ALA A 88 11.43 -6.68 -22.22
N ILE A 89 10.51 -6.50 -21.27
CA ILE A 89 9.11 -6.93 -21.39
C ILE A 89 8.17 -5.78 -21.81
N CYS A 90 8.70 -4.59 -22.06
CA CYS A 90 7.95 -3.38 -22.39
C CYS A 90 6.86 -3.02 -21.36
N SER A 91 7.07 -3.32 -20.06
CA SER A 91 6.12 -3.01 -18.98
C SER A 91 6.29 -1.55 -18.49
N MET A 92 6.22 -0.62 -19.43
CA MET A 92 6.29 0.81 -19.17
C MET A 92 4.89 1.42 -19.21
N LEU A 93 4.62 2.34 -18.29
CA LEU A 93 3.39 3.12 -18.32
C LEU A 93 3.48 4.17 -19.43
N SER A 94 2.38 4.40 -20.16
CA SER A 94 2.36 5.44 -21.19
C SER A 94 2.71 6.82 -20.59
N PRO A 95 3.35 7.74 -21.35
CA PRO A 95 3.68 9.07 -20.84
C PRO A 95 2.45 9.83 -20.32
N PHE A 96 1.32 9.71 -21.02
CA PHE A 96 0.05 10.29 -20.60
C PHE A 96 -0.49 9.63 -19.33
N GLY A 97 -0.44 8.30 -19.23
CA GLY A 97 -0.82 7.57 -18.02
C GLY A 97 0.02 7.97 -16.81
N SER A 98 1.33 8.15 -17.02
CA SER A 98 2.28 8.64 -16.01
C SER A 98 1.96 10.06 -15.56
N TYR A 99 1.60 10.95 -16.50
CA TYR A 99 1.14 12.30 -16.19
C TYR A 99 -0.12 12.30 -15.31
N LEU A 100 -1.12 11.45 -15.61
CA LEU A 100 -2.35 11.34 -14.81
C LEU A 100 -2.06 10.85 -13.38
N VAL A 101 -1.16 9.87 -13.24
CA VAL A 101 -0.68 9.41 -11.92
C VAL A 101 0.00 10.56 -11.17
N MET A 102 0.92 11.29 -11.81
CA MET A 102 1.64 12.41 -11.20
C MET A 102 0.71 13.56 -10.79
N ARG A 103 -0.33 13.85 -11.60
CA ARG A 103 -1.41 14.79 -11.23
C ARG A 103 -2.11 14.35 -9.94
N GLY A 104 -2.44 13.06 -9.86
CA GLY A 104 -3.09 12.44 -8.70
C GLY A 104 -2.28 12.52 -7.40
N ILE A 105 -0.97 12.33 -7.49
CA ILE A 105 -0.04 12.37 -6.35
C ILE A 105 -0.08 13.72 -5.63
N ARG A 106 -0.25 14.84 -6.34
CA ARG A 106 -0.27 16.19 -5.73
C ARG A 106 -1.33 16.35 -4.64
N ALA A 107 -2.44 15.63 -4.74
CA ALA A 107 -3.52 15.66 -3.76
C ALA A 107 -3.55 14.41 -2.87
N LEU A 108 -2.56 13.52 -2.95
CA LEU A 108 -2.57 12.24 -2.24
C LEU A 108 -2.77 12.41 -0.73
N GLY A 109 -1.96 13.25 -0.08
CA GLY A 109 -2.03 13.43 1.37
C GLY A 109 -3.39 13.92 1.85
N VAL A 110 -3.97 14.94 1.19
CA VAL A 110 -5.28 15.49 1.57
C VAL A 110 -6.41 14.50 1.30
N ARG A 111 -6.37 13.77 0.18
CA ARG A 111 -7.37 12.74 -0.15
C ARG A 111 -7.32 11.60 0.85
N ILE A 112 -6.14 11.08 1.16
CA ILE A 112 -5.97 9.92 2.03
C ILE A 112 -6.35 10.24 3.48
N LYS A 113 -6.00 11.44 3.96
CA LYS A 113 -6.50 11.94 5.23
C LYS A 113 -8.03 11.96 5.27
N GLN A 114 -8.68 12.53 4.26
CA GLN A 114 -10.14 12.57 4.20
C GLN A 114 -10.77 11.17 4.08
N HIS A 115 -10.16 10.25 3.33
CA HIS A 115 -10.60 8.86 3.24
C HIS A 115 -10.55 8.17 4.61
N ALA A 116 -9.47 8.36 5.37
CA ALA A 116 -9.34 7.83 6.72
C ALA A 116 -10.42 8.38 7.67
N GLU A 117 -10.63 9.69 7.69
CA GLU A 117 -11.67 10.33 8.52
C GLU A 117 -13.07 9.83 8.17
N ASN A 118 -13.40 9.72 6.88
CA ASN A 118 -14.71 9.24 6.43
C ASN A 118 -14.89 7.75 6.73
N ALA A 119 -13.85 6.93 6.48
CA ALA A 119 -13.88 5.51 6.78
C ALA A 119 -14.07 5.27 8.29
N MET A 120 -13.46 6.08 9.15
CA MET A 120 -13.65 5.97 10.61
C MET A 120 -15.10 6.24 11.01
N LYS A 121 -15.71 7.31 10.51
CA LYS A 121 -17.11 7.63 10.79
C LYS A 121 -18.07 6.53 10.32
N ILE A 122 -17.83 6.00 9.12
CA ILE A 122 -18.61 4.88 8.58
C ILE A 122 -18.41 3.63 9.43
N ALA A 123 -17.18 3.37 9.85
CA ALA A 123 -16.85 2.24 10.70
C ALA A 123 -17.58 2.30 12.04
N GLU A 124 -17.47 3.41 12.77
CA GLU A 124 -18.17 3.64 14.04
C GLU A 124 -19.69 3.50 13.88
N TYR A 125 -20.24 4.06 12.79
CA TYR A 125 -21.65 3.91 12.48
C TYR A 125 -22.03 2.44 12.30
N LEU A 126 -21.31 1.67 11.47
CA LEU A 126 -21.61 0.27 11.19
C LEU A 126 -21.43 -0.63 12.41
N GLU A 127 -20.45 -0.36 13.28
CA GLU A 127 -20.27 -1.09 14.55
C GLU A 127 -21.48 -0.94 15.49
N SER A 128 -22.14 0.22 15.46
CA SER A 128 -23.32 0.48 16.30
C SER A 128 -24.61 -0.18 15.79
N GLN A 129 -24.62 -0.72 14.58
CA GLN A 129 -25.82 -1.26 13.95
C GLN A 129 -26.11 -2.70 14.37
N LYS A 130 -27.29 -2.96 14.93
CA LYS A 130 -27.72 -4.30 15.37
C LYS A 130 -27.83 -5.33 14.23
N TRP A 131 -28.02 -4.87 13.00
CA TRP A 131 -28.12 -5.73 11.81
C TRP A 131 -26.76 -6.13 11.23
N VAL A 132 -25.67 -5.52 11.71
CA VAL A 132 -24.31 -5.89 11.32
C VAL A 132 -23.83 -7.04 12.21
N LYS A 133 -23.75 -8.26 11.65
CA LYS A 133 -23.37 -9.47 12.39
C LYS A 133 -21.90 -9.50 12.82
N LYS A 134 -21.02 -9.05 11.93
CA LYS A 134 -19.58 -8.99 12.15
C LYS A 134 -19.02 -7.83 11.35
N PHE A 135 -18.20 -7.02 12.02
CA PHE A 135 -17.48 -5.93 11.40
C PHE A 135 -16.02 -6.02 11.80
N SER A 136 -15.13 -5.92 10.82
CA SER A 136 -13.69 -6.01 11.01
C SER A 136 -13.08 -4.70 10.58
N THR A 137 -12.75 -3.85 11.55
CA THR A 137 -12.26 -2.51 11.32
C THR A 137 -10.77 -2.44 11.56
N ARG A 138 -10.04 -2.23 10.48
CA ARG A 138 -8.67 -1.71 10.54
C ARG A 138 -8.69 -0.47 9.68
N VAL A 139 -8.96 0.66 10.31
CA VAL A 139 -9.02 1.96 9.65
C VAL A 139 -7.72 2.69 9.91
N PHE A 140 -7.12 3.24 8.85
CA PHE A 140 -5.94 4.10 8.99
C PHE A 140 -6.34 5.38 9.73
N HIS A 141 -5.56 5.79 10.73
CA HIS A 141 -5.81 7.04 11.41
C HIS A 141 -5.41 8.22 10.51
N PRO A 142 -6.04 9.40 10.60
CA PRO A 142 -5.64 10.59 9.84
C PRO A 142 -4.20 11.07 10.09
N THR A 143 -3.55 10.54 11.14
CA THR A 143 -2.14 10.79 11.46
C THR A 143 -1.28 9.68 10.85
N PRO A 144 -0.23 10.02 10.08
CA PRO A 144 0.75 9.03 9.60
C PRO A 144 1.29 8.19 10.77
N SER A 145 1.57 6.90 10.55
CA SER A 145 2.07 5.89 11.53
C SER A 145 1.06 5.20 12.45
N MET A 146 -0.21 5.62 12.50
CA MET A 146 -1.22 4.93 13.33
C MET A 146 -2.18 4.10 12.49
N ILE A 147 -2.01 2.78 12.51
CA ILE A 147 -3.04 1.84 12.07
C ILE A 147 -3.88 1.48 13.29
N TRP A 148 -5.14 1.91 13.33
CA TRP A 148 -5.97 1.70 14.50
C TRP A 148 -6.41 0.23 14.56
N GLN A 149 -5.84 -0.52 15.51
CA GLN A 149 -6.24 -1.87 15.83
C GLN A 149 -7.47 -1.83 16.76
N ARG A 150 -8.68 -1.72 16.22
CA ARG A 150 -9.86 -2.17 16.97
C ARG A 150 -10.69 -3.13 16.14
N GLY A 151 -10.71 -4.37 16.61
CA GLY A 151 -11.58 -5.44 16.14
C GLY A 151 -11.20 -6.66 16.95
N ARG A 152 -12.18 -7.22 17.67
CA ARG A 152 -11.99 -8.37 18.58
C ARG A 152 -11.36 -9.57 17.89
#